data_AF-A0A1I4C290-F1
#
_entry.id   AF-A0A1I4C290-F1
#
_cell.length_a   1.000
_cell.length_b   1.000
_cell.length_c   1.000
_cell.angle_alpha   90.00
_cell.angle_beta   90.00
_cell.angle_gamma   90.00
#
_symmetry.space_group_name_H-M   'P 1'
#
loop_
_entity.id
_entity.type
_entity.pdbx_description
1 polymer ?
#
loop_
_entity_poly.entity_id
_entity_poly.type
_entity_poly.pdbx_seq_one_letter_code
_entity_poly.pdbx_strand_id
1 'polypeptide(L)'
;MAELTDAQLDELMEAIGLTPPKNRGGSKRKPIAHGTYRGARQHYYRREPLCEECRDAERAYQAERKTKQRHGRTGYLTEEEWQARRDAKGGAQ
;
A
#
# COMPACT_ATOMS: atom_id res chain seq x y z
N MET A 1 -5.53 -1.22 -41.76
CA MET A 1 -6.27 -0.35 -40.82
C MET A 1 -5.47 0.94 -40.74
N ALA A 2 -6.01 2.06 -41.20
CA ALA A 2 -5.28 3.33 -41.15
C ALA A 2 -5.07 3.73 -39.68
N GLU A 3 -3.82 3.87 -39.27
CA GLU A 3 -3.49 4.35 -37.94
C GLU A 3 -3.72 5.86 -37.95
N LEU A 4 -4.88 6.31 -37.42
CA LEU A 4 -5.10 7.73 -37.20
C LEU A 4 -4.05 8.23 -36.21
N THR A 5 -3.39 9.32 -36.58
CA THR A 5 -2.46 10.01 -35.68
C THR A 5 -3.21 10.60 -34.49
N ASP A 6 -2.52 10.83 -33.37
CA ASP A 6 -3.12 11.46 -32.19
C ASP A 6 -3.77 12.81 -32.53
N ALA A 7 -3.20 13.56 -33.47
CA ALA A 7 -3.74 14.83 -33.94
C ALA A 7 -5.08 14.69 -34.70
N GLN A 8 -5.20 13.67 -35.56
CA GLN A 8 -6.45 13.39 -36.28
C GLN A 8 -7.54 12.88 -35.34
N LEU A 9 -7.16 12.16 -34.28
CA LEU A 9 -8.08 11.72 -33.26
C LEU A 9 -8.60 12.90 -32.43
N ASP A 10 -7.75 13.89 -32.12
CA ASP A 10 -8.16 15.12 -31.44
C ASP A 10 -9.13 15.96 -32.27
N GLU A 11 -8.85 16.15 -33.56
CA GLU A 11 -9.74 16.87 -34.48
C GLU A 11 -11.13 16.22 -34.57
N LEU A 12 -11.18 14.87 -34.64
CA LEU A 12 -12.43 14.13 -34.62
C LEU A 12 -13.18 14.28 -33.30
N MET A 13 -12.48 14.25 -32.17
CA MET A 13 -13.09 14.41 -30.85
C MET A 13 -13.69 15.80 -30.67
N GLU A 14 -13.03 16.84 -31.14
CA GLU A 14 -13.54 18.21 -31.13
C GLU A 14 -14.81 18.33 -32.00
N ALA A 15 -14.79 17.75 -33.19
CA ALA A 15 -15.92 17.78 -34.12
C ALA A 15 -17.20 17.12 -33.57
N ILE A 16 -17.08 16.08 -32.75
CA ILE A 16 -18.21 15.40 -32.08
C ILE A 16 -18.49 15.93 -30.67
N GLY A 17 -17.76 16.95 -30.21
CA GLY A 17 -17.94 17.57 -28.90
C GLY A 17 -17.51 16.69 -27.71
N LEU A 18 -16.65 15.69 -27.93
CA LEU A 18 -16.11 14.87 -26.85
C LEU A 18 -14.84 15.51 -26.26
N THR A 19 -14.81 15.63 -24.94
CA THR A 19 -13.60 16.08 -24.25
C THR A 19 -12.57 14.95 -24.19
N PRO A 20 -11.28 15.21 -24.50
CA PRO A 20 -10.23 14.20 -24.38
C PRO A 20 -10.15 13.63 -22.96
N PRO A 21 -9.88 12.32 -22.81
CA PRO A 21 -9.79 11.71 -21.49
C PRO A 21 -8.63 12.32 -20.71
N LYS A 22 -8.88 12.71 -19.47
CA LYS A 22 -7.90 13.35 -18.56
C LYS A 22 -6.65 12.49 -18.28
N ASN A 23 -6.64 11.23 -18.71
CA ASN A 23 -5.59 10.26 -18.47
C ASN A 23 -4.73 9.94 -19.71
N ARG A 24 -4.89 10.65 -20.85
CA ARG A 24 -4.07 10.44 -22.06
C ARG A 24 -2.57 10.69 -21.80
N GLY A 25 -2.25 11.70 -20.99
CA GLY A 25 -0.92 11.89 -20.45
C GLY A 25 -0.79 11.07 -19.17
N GLY A 26 -0.16 9.88 -19.26
CA GLY A 26 0.08 9.04 -18.09
C GLY A 26 0.59 9.89 -16.92
N SER A 27 -0.11 9.86 -15.78
CA SER A 27 0.20 10.73 -14.65
C SER A 27 1.70 10.58 -14.34
N LYS A 28 2.50 11.65 -14.52
CA LYS A 28 3.93 11.61 -14.23
C LYS A 28 4.11 11.08 -12.82
N ARG A 29 4.58 9.85 -12.69
CA ARG A 29 4.71 9.19 -11.39
C ARG A 29 5.69 10.02 -10.59
N LYS A 30 5.31 10.38 -9.36
CA LYS A 30 6.20 11.13 -8.47
C LYS A 30 7.51 10.35 -8.27
N PRO A 31 8.66 11.01 -8.12
CA PRO A 31 9.90 10.33 -7.75
C PRO A 31 9.72 9.56 -6.43
N ILE A 32 10.51 8.50 -6.23
CA ILE A 32 10.48 7.73 -4.99
C ILE A 32 11.18 8.54 -3.90
N ALA A 33 10.52 8.68 -2.74
CA ALA A 33 11.11 9.33 -1.57
C ALA A 33 11.90 8.30 -0.74
N HIS A 34 13.19 8.13 -1.04
CA HIS A 34 14.08 7.19 -0.36
C HIS A 34 14.24 7.49 1.14
N GLY A 35 14.64 6.48 1.93
CA GLY A 35 14.79 6.61 3.38
C GLY A 35 13.48 6.73 4.16
N THR A 36 12.33 6.46 3.53
CA THR A 36 11.02 6.53 4.18
C THR A 36 10.20 5.26 3.99
N TYR A 37 9.30 4.96 4.94
CA TYR A 37 8.33 3.87 4.79
C TYR A 37 7.47 4.05 3.53
N ARG A 38 7.10 5.30 3.19
CA ARG A 38 6.33 5.59 1.96
C ARG A 38 7.14 5.26 0.69
N GLY A 39 8.44 5.55 0.68
CA GLY A 39 9.35 5.14 -0.38
C GLY A 39 9.43 3.62 -0.53
N ALA A 40 9.53 2.89 0.58
CA ALA A 40 9.49 1.42 0.56
C ALA A 40 8.20 0.88 -0.07
N ARG A 41 7.03 1.44 0.30
CA ARG A 41 5.74 1.09 -0.31
C ARG A 41 5.68 1.40 -1.80
N GLN A 42 6.33 2.47 -2.25
CA GLN A 42 6.40 2.79 -3.67
C GLN A 42 7.24 1.77 -4.46
N HIS A 43 8.37 1.29 -3.91
CA HIS A 43 9.14 0.19 -4.51
C HIS A 43 8.26 -1.06 -4.71
N TYR A 44 7.51 -1.47 -3.68
CA TYR A 44 6.59 -2.61 -3.79
C TYR A 44 5.51 -2.42 -4.86
N TYR A 45 4.88 -1.24 -4.89
CA TYR A 45 3.83 -0.95 -5.87
C TYR A 45 4.38 -0.94 -7.31
N ARG A 46 5.62 -0.46 -7.50
CA ARG A 46 6.29 -0.40 -8.80
C ARG A 46 7.04 -1.66 -9.16
N ARG A 47 7.10 -2.64 -8.24
CA ARG A 47 7.88 -3.89 -8.37
C ARG A 47 9.36 -3.63 -8.63
N GLU A 48 9.89 -2.54 -8.09
CA GLU A 48 11.30 -2.18 -8.16
C GLU A 48 12.04 -2.73 -6.93
N PRO A 49 13.32 -3.11 -7.06
CA PRO A 49 14.10 -3.62 -5.95
C PRO A 49 14.19 -2.58 -4.83
N LEU A 50 13.96 -3.02 -3.59
CA LEU A 50 13.98 -2.16 -2.42
C LEU A 50 15.42 -1.81 -2.05
N CYS A 51 15.77 -0.52 -2.13
CA CYS A 51 17.06 -0.02 -1.66
C CYS A 51 17.20 -0.13 -0.14
N GLU A 52 18.44 -0.07 0.35
CA GLU A 52 18.76 -0.27 1.78
C GLU A 52 18.09 0.76 2.68
N GLU A 53 18.15 2.05 2.32
CA GLU A 53 17.55 3.13 3.11
C GLU A 53 16.02 2.93 3.30
N CYS A 54 15.32 2.52 2.24
CA CYS A 54 13.89 2.23 2.31
C CYS A 54 13.61 0.96 3.14
N ARG A 55 14.49 -0.03 3.09
CA ARG A 55 14.38 -1.27 3.90
C ARG A 55 14.52 -0.97 5.39
N ASP A 56 15.48 -0.14 5.77
CA ASP A 56 15.69 0.24 7.15
C ASP A 56 14.53 1.10 7.68
N ALA A 57 14.03 2.03 6.86
CA ALA A 57 12.86 2.82 7.20
C ALA A 57 11.60 1.95 7.41
N GLU A 58 11.39 0.94 6.57
CA GLU A 58 10.29 -0.02 6.76
C GLU A 58 10.47 -0.83 8.04
N ARG A 59 11.69 -1.30 8.31
CA ARG A 59 12.00 -2.06 9.53
C ARG A 59 11.71 -1.21 10.78
N ALA A 60 12.14 0.05 10.80
CA ALA A 60 11.88 0.99 11.88
C ALA A 60 10.37 1.20 12.10
N TYR A 61 9.62 1.48 11.02
CA TYR A 61 8.17 1.65 11.09
C TYR A 61 7.45 0.40 11.63
N GLN A 62 7.85 -0.79 11.17
CA GLN A 62 7.27 -2.05 11.64
C GLN A 62 7.60 -2.34 13.10
N ALA A 63 8.82 -2.00 13.56
CA ALA A 63 9.20 -2.11 14.97
C ALA A 63 8.30 -1.22 15.84
N GLU A 64 8.13 0.05 15.47
CA GLU A 64 7.25 0.99 16.16
C GLU A 64 5.80 0.47 16.21
N ARG A 65 5.25 0.01 15.08
CA ARG A 65 3.90 -0.56 15.01
C ARG A 65 3.73 -1.77 15.93
N LYS A 66 4.74 -2.64 16.04
CA LYS A 66 4.70 -3.81 16.94
C LYS A 66 4.75 -3.40 18.41
N THR A 67 5.59 -2.42 18.77
CA THR A 67 5.62 -1.90 20.15
C THR A 67 4.26 -1.33 20.55
N LYS A 68 3.65 -0.50 19.71
CA LYS A 68 2.30 0.06 19.92
C LYS A 68 1.24 -1.03 20.09
N GLN A 69 1.27 -2.07 19.26
CA GLN A 69 0.34 -3.20 19.39
C GLN A 69 0.54 -3.98 20.68
N ARG A 70 1.78 -4.16 21.15
CA ARG A 70 2.05 -4.83 22.43
C ARG A 70 1.52 -4.01 23.60
N HIS A 71 1.82 -2.72 23.63
CA HIS A 71 1.32 -1.83 24.68
C HIS A 71 -0.22 -1.74 24.68
N GLY A 72 -0.86 -1.66 23.51
CA GLY A 72 -2.32 -1.63 23.41
C GLY A 72 -3.02 -2.98 23.69
N ARG A 73 -2.31 -4.11 23.55
CA ARG A 73 -2.84 -5.46 23.80
C ARG A 73 -2.63 -5.94 25.24
N THR A 74 -2.00 -5.13 26.09
CA THR A 74 -1.79 -5.44 27.51
C THR A 74 -3.06 -5.12 28.31
N GLY A 75 -4.17 -5.76 27.95
CA GLY A 75 -5.24 -6.04 28.90
C GLY A 75 -4.90 -7.39 29.53
N TYR A 76 -4.47 -7.39 30.79
CA TYR A 76 -4.28 -8.63 31.53
C TYR A 76 -5.65 -9.32 31.65
N LEU A 77 -5.73 -10.60 31.26
CA LEU A 77 -6.90 -11.41 31.58
C LEU A 77 -6.94 -11.63 33.09
N THR A 78 -8.13 -11.59 33.69
CA THR A 78 -8.29 -12.00 35.08
C THR A 78 -8.00 -13.50 35.23
N GLU A 79 -7.78 -13.94 36.47
CA GLU A 79 -7.49 -15.35 36.77
C GLU A 79 -8.63 -16.27 36.29
N GLU A 80 -9.88 -15.79 36.38
CA GLU A 80 -11.07 -16.49 35.88
C GLU A 80 -11.10 -16.59 34.35
N GLU A 81 -10.79 -15.51 33.63
CA GLU A 81 -10.77 -15.52 32.16
C GLU A 81 -9.63 -16.39 31.60
N TRP A 82 -8.50 -16.45 32.31
CA TRP A 82 -7.39 -17.34 31.97
C TRP A 82 -7.77 -18.81 32.15
N GLN A 83 -8.42 -19.16 33.26
CA GLN A 83 -8.91 -20.51 33.54
C GLN A 83 -9.92 -20.97 32.48
N ALA A 84 -10.93 -20.12 32.16
CA ALA A 84 -11.95 -20.42 31.16
C ALA A 84 -11.36 -20.67 29.76
N ARG A 85 -10.30 -19.91 29.37
CA ARG A 85 -9.63 -20.12 28.09
C ARG A 85 -8.82 -21.41 28.04
N ARG A 86 -8.31 -21.88 29.19
CA ARG A 86 -7.58 -23.14 29.31
C ARG A 86 -8.52 -24.32 29.18
N ASP A 87 -9.68 -24.26 29.83
CA ASP A 87 -10.70 -25.31 29.78
C ASP A 87 -11.33 -25.43 28.38
N ALA A 88 -11.61 -24.31 27.71
CA ALA A 88 -12.10 -24.30 26.32
C ALA A 88 -11.12 -24.91 25.31
N LYS A 89 -9.81 -24.89 25.60
CA LYS A 89 -8.77 -25.47 24.73
C LYS A 89 -8.50 -26.96 25.02
N GLY A 90 -8.95 -27.47 26.16
CA GLY A 90 -8.78 -28.86 26.59
C GLY A 90 -9.87 -29.82 26.09
N GLY A 91 -10.91 -29.31 25.42
CA GLY A 91 -12.06 -30.09 24.93
C GLY A 91 -11.94 -30.61 23.49
N ALA A 92 -10.75 -30.94 23.02
CA ALA A 92 -10.55 -31.68 21.78
C ALA A 92 -10.17 -33.12 22.12
N GLN A 93 -11.18 -33.96 22.35
CA GLN A 93 -11.08 -35.42 22.32
C GLN A 93 -12.09 -35.94 21.30
#